data_AF-A0A5C6EWZ9-F1
#
_entry.id   AF-A0A5C6EWZ9-F1
#
_cell.length_a   1.000
_cell.length_b   1.000
_cell.length_c   1.000
_cell.angle_alpha   90.00
_cell.angle_beta   90.00
_cell.angle_gamma   90.00
#
_symmetry.space_group_name_H-M   'P 1'
#
loop_
_entity.id
_entity.type
_entity.pdbx_description
1 polymer ?
#
loop_
_entity_poly.entity_id
_entity_poly.type
_entity_poly.pdbx_seq_one_letter_code
_entity_poly.pdbx_strand_id
1 'polypeptide(L)'
;MPPKGIIDGMLNSLQQRTGETDCRLALSTLRIFGNSKPVMKSTVLKPNWIHARLAAAVCLALTSLAGAAEVSFNRDVRPILSDRCFKCHGPDAANQDSEFRVDKFDNATVDLGGYFGIVPGDLAKSEFHVRIHDNDDPMPPAGSLKRLSDADKETLDQWILEGAKFESHWAFEPLPAKVDTPKQTDLGGLVNWVKGPIDQFIAKALVENELTPAKPASKNKWLRRVTFDLTGLPPTENEISEYVSDTSADADDIVIDRLLTSDAYAERMTSEWLDVARYADSYGFQRDDERFVWPYRDWVIKAFQTGMPYDEFITWQLAGDLLPNATREQKLATTFNRLHSHKKEGGVAIEEFRVENVADRTHTVGTAMMGLIQDLKNHGLLEDTLVIWGGEFGRTSYCQGKITPGNFGRDHHPRCFTMWMAGGGVKPGHVHGETDEFSYNVVSDGVHIHDLHATILHQMGIDHERLTYRYQGRDFRLTDVHGHVVKGLIA
;
A
#
# COMPACT_ATOMS: atom_id res chain seq x y z
N MET A 1 -16.19 15.71 41.77
CA MET A 1 -15.29 16.34 42.77
C MET A 1 -13.97 15.59 42.78
N PRO A 2 -12.89 16.16 42.22
CA PRO A 2 -11.53 15.71 42.49
C PRO A 2 -10.90 16.54 43.65
N PRO A 3 -9.86 16.04 44.32
CA PRO A 3 -9.39 16.55 45.62
C PRO A 3 -8.69 17.93 45.52
N LYS A 4 -9.04 18.81 46.46
CA LYS A 4 -8.61 20.21 46.65
C LYS A 4 -7.10 20.46 46.86
N GLY A 5 -6.20 19.50 46.65
CA GLY A 5 -4.81 19.59 47.14
C GLY A 5 -3.75 20.11 46.16
N ILE A 6 -4.03 20.21 44.85
CA ILE A 6 -3.00 20.48 43.83
C ILE A 6 -3.13 21.89 43.21
N ILE A 7 -4.31 22.50 43.29
CA ILE A 7 -4.58 23.84 42.76
C ILE A 7 -4.08 24.94 43.73
N ASP A 8 -4.10 24.68 45.04
CA ASP A 8 -3.64 25.62 46.08
C ASP A 8 -2.10 25.75 46.14
N GLY A 9 -1.36 24.79 45.56
CA GLY A 9 0.10 24.84 45.44
C GLY A 9 0.60 25.70 44.27
N MET A 10 -0.15 25.78 43.17
CA MET A 10 0.25 26.57 41.98
C MET A 10 -0.13 28.05 42.11
N LEU A 11 -1.18 28.38 42.86
CA LEU A 11 -1.59 29.77 43.11
C LEU A 11 -0.64 30.53 44.06
N ASN A 12 -0.04 29.84 45.04
CA ASN A 12 0.94 30.43 45.94
C ASN A 12 2.30 30.74 45.28
N SER A 13 2.63 30.06 44.17
CA SER A 13 3.85 30.34 43.40
C SER A 13 3.71 31.52 42.43
N LEU A 14 2.47 31.94 42.11
CA LEU A 14 2.20 33.05 41.18
C LEU A 14 1.96 34.38 41.91
N GLN A 15 1.68 34.35 43.22
CA GLN A 15 1.52 35.56 44.05
C GLN A 15 2.85 36.20 44.53
N GLN A 16 4.02 35.59 44.27
CA GLN A 16 5.32 36.17 44.64
C GLN A 16 6.02 36.97 43.52
N ARG A 17 5.41 37.16 42.34
CA ARG A 17 6.14 37.73 41.18
C ARG A 17 5.57 38.97 40.50
N THR A 18 4.51 39.59 41.00
CA THR A 18 4.05 40.87 40.42
C THR A 18 3.52 41.77 41.51
N GLY A 19 4.23 42.87 41.73
CA GLY A 19 3.93 43.91 42.71
C GLY A 19 2.71 44.75 42.35
N GLU A 20 2.18 45.35 43.42
CA GLU A 20 1.10 46.34 43.54
C GLU A 20 0.78 47.19 42.29
N THR A 21 -0.51 47.23 41.90
CA THR A 21 -1.33 48.45 42.04
C THR A 21 -2.83 48.16 41.92
N ASP A 22 -3.48 48.25 43.09
CA ASP A 22 -4.78 48.84 43.41
C ASP A 22 -6.03 48.78 42.49
N CYS A 23 -7.04 48.11 43.08
CA CYS A 23 -8.36 48.67 43.41
C CYS A 23 -9.51 48.77 42.37
N ARG A 24 -10.50 47.88 42.60
CA ARG A 24 -11.92 48.16 42.97
C ARG A 24 -13.05 47.88 41.95
N LEU A 25 -13.96 47.05 42.46
CA LEU A 25 -15.44 47.01 42.34
C LEU A 25 -16.06 46.81 40.94
N ALA A 26 -16.72 45.69 40.67
CA ALA A 26 -18.02 45.22 41.19
C ALA A 26 -19.26 45.92 40.55
N LEU A 27 -20.03 45.08 39.85
CA LEU A 27 -21.49 45.01 39.80
C LEU A 27 -22.33 46.22 39.32
N SER A 28 -23.14 45.91 38.30
CA SER A 28 -24.60 46.17 38.22
C SER A 28 -25.13 47.22 37.21
N THR A 29 -26.07 46.74 36.38
CA THR A 29 -27.39 47.37 36.04
C THR A 29 -27.48 48.55 35.03
N LEU A 30 -27.97 48.20 33.83
CA LEU A 30 -29.14 48.78 33.10
C LEU A 30 -29.23 50.29 32.72
N ARG A 31 -29.54 50.51 31.43
CA ARG A 31 -30.36 51.57 30.75
C ARG A 31 -29.59 52.56 29.86
N ILE A 32 -30.08 53.18 28.77
CA ILE A 32 -31.23 53.11 27.82
C ILE A 32 -30.89 54.13 26.71
N PHE A 33 -31.35 53.91 25.47
CA PHE A 33 -31.97 54.85 24.48
C PHE A 33 -31.73 54.28 23.06
N GLY A 34 -32.66 54.10 22.11
CA GLY A 34 -34.08 54.41 21.90
C GLY A 34 -34.25 54.43 20.36
N ASN A 35 -34.99 53.50 19.71
CA ASN A 35 -36.44 53.44 19.47
C ASN A 35 -36.86 54.04 18.10
N SER A 36 -37.50 53.23 17.23
CA SER A 36 -38.70 53.60 16.44
C SER A 36 -39.32 52.38 15.73
N LYS A 37 -40.62 52.13 15.99
CA LYS A 37 -41.54 51.16 15.32
C LYS A 37 -42.38 51.87 14.23
N PRO A 38 -43.26 51.20 13.45
CA PRO A 38 -44.63 50.82 13.92
C PRO A 38 -45.16 49.45 13.39
N VAL A 39 -45.77 48.58 14.21
CA VAL A 39 -47.22 48.37 14.52
C VAL A 39 -48.11 47.83 13.38
N MET A 40 -48.61 46.59 13.51
CA MET A 40 -50.05 46.30 13.31
C MET A 40 -50.56 45.00 13.97
N LYS A 41 -51.59 45.22 14.80
CA LYS A 41 -52.74 44.44 15.34
C LYS A 41 -52.79 42.91 15.27
N SER A 42 -53.11 42.34 16.44
CA SER A 42 -53.48 40.96 16.73
C SER A 42 -54.91 40.60 16.30
N THR A 43 -55.08 39.43 15.71
CA THR A 43 -56.35 38.68 15.74
C THR A 43 -56.05 37.26 16.21
N VAL A 44 -56.74 36.82 17.25
CA VAL A 44 -56.58 35.51 17.90
C VAL A 44 -57.29 34.44 17.07
N LEU A 45 -56.55 33.44 16.59
CA LEU A 45 -57.08 32.16 16.10
C LEU A 45 -56.44 31.04 16.91
N LYS A 46 -57.26 30.23 17.58
CA LYS A 46 -56.84 29.04 18.32
C LYS A 46 -56.43 27.94 17.32
N PRO A 47 -55.19 27.40 17.34
CA PRO A 47 -54.83 26.29 16.47
C PRO A 47 -55.24 24.95 17.09
N ASN A 48 -55.91 24.12 16.29
CA ASN A 48 -56.18 22.71 16.56
C ASN A 48 -54.87 21.90 16.58
N TRP A 49 -54.55 21.32 17.73
CA TRP A 49 -53.29 20.59 18.02
C TRP A 49 -53.14 19.22 17.35
N ILE A 50 -53.97 18.90 16.35
CA ILE A 50 -54.00 17.57 15.71
C ILE A 50 -53.26 17.57 14.36
N HIS A 51 -53.20 18.69 13.64
CA HIS A 51 -52.52 18.74 12.32
C HIS A 51 -51.01 19.01 12.40
N ALA A 52 -50.52 19.58 13.50
CA ALA A 52 -49.09 19.89 13.68
C ALA A 52 -48.23 18.65 13.99
N ARG A 53 -48.82 17.57 14.52
CA ARG A 53 -48.10 16.31 14.79
C ARG A 53 -47.91 15.46 13.54
N LEU A 54 -48.82 15.51 12.57
CA LEU A 54 -48.63 14.80 11.30
C LEU A 54 -47.58 15.47 10.41
N ALA A 55 -47.54 16.80 10.33
CA ALA A 55 -46.55 17.50 9.51
C ALA A 55 -45.11 17.39 10.07
N ALA A 56 -44.95 17.37 11.39
CA ALA A 56 -43.64 17.15 12.01
C ALA A 56 -43.14 15.69 11.86
N ALA A 57 -44.05 14.71 11.83
CA ALA A 57 -43.69 13.31 11.57
C ALA A 57 -43.34 13.07 10.08
N VAL A 58 -44.01 13.76 9.14
CA VAL A 58 -43.69 13.67 7.71
C VAL A 58 -42.41 14.42 7.35
N CYS A 59 -42.10 15.54 8.01
CA CYS A 59 -40.82 16.25 7.81
C CYS A 59 -39.62 15.54 8.47
N LEU A 60 -39.80 14.79 9.58
CA LEU A 60 -38.72 13.97 10.15
C LEU A 60 -38.45 12.68 9.35
N ALA A 61 -39.44 12.16 8.63
CA ALA A 61 -39.29 10.97 7.79
C ALA A 61 -38.66 11.26 6.41
N LEU A 62 -38.55 12.53 6.00
CA LEU A 62 -37.98 12.94 4.71
C LEU A 62 -36.52 13.43 4.79
N THR A 63 -35.93 13.51 5.99
CA THR A 63 -34.52 13.92 6.19
C THR A 63 -33.55 12.75 6.41
N SER A 64 -34.00 11.49 6.35
CA SER A 64 -33.14 10.31 6.47
C SER A 64 -32.84 9.59 5.15
N LEU A 65 -33.23 10.14 4.00
CA LEU A 65 -32.73 9.72 2.68
C LEU A 65 -31.45 10.49 2.33
N ALA A 66 -30.47 10.50 3.24
CA ALA A 66 -29.09 10.58 2.82
C ALA A 66 -28.78 9.18 2.28
N GLY A 67 -28.70 9.02 0.96
CA GLY A 67 -28.39 7.73 0.34
C GLY A 67 -27.15 7.14 1.00
N ALA A 68 -27.33 6.00 1.67
CA ALA A 68 -26.19 5.20 2.08
C ALA A 68 -25.33 4.97 0.84
N ALA A 69 -24.01 5.16 0.96
CA ALA A 69 -23.11 4.90 -0.14
C ALA A 69 -23.29 3.43 -0.59
N GLU A 70 -23.29 3.18 -1.91
CA GLU A 70 -23.36 1.82 -2.47
C GLU A 70 -22.27 0.96 -1.83
N VAL A 71 -22.66 -0.26 -1.44
CA VAL A 71 -21.78 -1.19 -0.76
C VAL A 71 -20.76 -1.72 -1.76
N SER A 72 -19.46 -1.50 -1.50
CA SER A 72 -18.40 -2.03 -2.36
C SER A 72 -18.00 -3.42 -1.92
N PHE A 73 -17.88 -4.34 -2.88
CA PHE A 73 -17.48 -5.70 -2.57
C PHE A 73 -16.07 -5.74 -1.98
N ASN A 74 -15.09 -5.07 -2.58
CA ASN A 74 -13.71 -5.13 -2.09
C ASN A 74 -13.50 -4.38 -0.76
N ARG A 75 -14.20 -3.27 -0.55
CA ARG A 75 -14.01 -2.40 0.62
C ARG A 75 -14.80 -2.86 1.84
N ASP A 76 -16.06 -3.28 1.64
CA ASP A 76 -17.01 -3.48 2.73
C ASP A 76 -17.36 -4.96 2.92
N VAL A 77 -17.61 -5.70 1.84
CA VAL A 77 -18.16 -7.08 1.91
C VAL A 77 -17.07 -8.15 2.02
N ARG A 78 -16.11 -8.15 1.10
CA ARG A 78 -15.01 -9.12 1.05
C ARG A 78 -14.27 -9.15 2.38
N PRO A 79 -13.99 -8.03 3.05
CA PRO A 79 -13.46 -8.04 4.41
C PRO A 79 -14.21 -8.91 5.41
N ILE A 80 -15.54 -8.81 5.41
CA ILE A 80 -16.44 -9.56 6.29
C ILE A 80 -16.49 -11.03 5.88
N LEU A 81 -16.73 -11.31 4.60
CA LEU A 81 -16.84 -12.69 4.08
C LEU A 81 -15.55 -13.46 4.26
N SER A 82 -14.43 -12.80 3.98
CA SER A 82 -13.12 -13.37 4.22
C SER A 82 -13.01 -13.68 5.72
N ASP A 83 -13.19 -12.69 6.61
CA ASP A 83 -13.00 -12.91 8.04
C ASP A 83 -13.91 -13.98 8.64
N ARG A 84 -15.18 -13.99 8.24
CA ARG A 84 -16.24 -14.73 8.93
C ARG A 84 -16.68 -16.01 8.21
N CYS A 85 -16.53 -16.09 6.89
CA CYS A 85 -17.19 -17.12 6.06
C CYS A 85 -16.20 -18.01 5.29
N PHE A 86 -15.11 -17.47 4.74
CA PHE A 86 -14.22 -18.21 3.81
C PHE A 86 -13.51 -19.41 4.42
N LYS A 87 -13.44 -19.52 5.75
CA LYS A 87 -12.89 -20.71 6.39
C LYS A 87 -13.68 -21.97 6.02
N CYS A 88 -15.01 -21.87 5.98
CA CYS A 88 -15.92 -23.00 5.80
C CYS A 88 -16.67 -22.95 4.45
N HIS A 89 -16.83 -21.75 3.88
CA HIS A 89 -17.52 -21.48 2.62
C HIS A 89 -16.61 -20.76 1.62
N GLY A 90 -15.31 -20.98 1.73
CA GLY A 90 -14.32 -20.43 0.83
C GLY A 90 -13.62 -21.52 0.01
N PRO A 91 -12.61 -21.14 -0.75
CA PRO A 91 -11.99 -21.99 -1.76
C PRO A 91 -11.07 -23.11 -1.23
N ASP A 92 -10.82 -23.14 0.09
CA ASP A 92 -10.08 -24.23 0.75
C ASP A 92 -10.90 -25.52 0.78
N ALA A 93 -10.68 -26.41 -0.18
CA ALA A 93 -11.41 -27.66 -0.28
C ALA A 93 -11.29 -28.54 0.98
N ALA A 94 -10.18 -28.47 1.71
CA ALA A 94 -9.96 -29.28 2.91
C ALA A 94 -10.75 -28.79 4.13
N ASN A 95 -11.16 -27.52 4.15
CA ASN A 95 -11.88 -26.89 5.25
C ASN A 95 -13.35 -26.54 4.90
N GLN A 96 -13.83 -26.91 3.71
CA GLN A 96 -15.22 -26.71 3.30
C GLN A 96 -16.18 -27.59 4.12
N ASP A 97 -17.16 -26.96 4.76
CA ASP A 97 -18.21 -27.65 5.53
C ASP A 97 -19.47 -27.94 4.69
N SER A 98 -19.52 -27.44 3.45
CA SER A 98 -20.61 -27.67 2.50
C SER A 98 -20.16 -27.38 1.06
N GLU A 99 -20.95 -27.81 0.08
CA GLU A 99 -20.73 -27.46 -1.34
C GLU A 99 -21.00 -25.97 -1.65
N PHE A 100 -21.69 -25.26 -0.75
CA PHE A 100 -21.91 -23.82 -0.90
C PHE A 100 -20.63 -23.04 -0.61
N ARG A 101 -20.22 -22.22 -1.58
CA ARG A 101 -19.11 -21.28 -1.41
C ARG A 101 -19.52 -19.85 -1.77
N VAL A 102 -19.00 -18.90 -1.01
CA VAL A 102 -19.30 -17.46 -1.15
C VAL A 102 -18.09 -16.65 -1.61
N ASP A 103 -17.01 -17.34 -2.02
CA ASP A 103 -15.80 -16.74 -2.57
C ASP A 103 -15.95 -16.40 -4.06
N LYS A 104 -16.78 -17.14 -4.81
CA LYS A 104 -17.10 -16.86 -6.22
C LYS A 104 -18.59 -16.65 -6.44
N PHE A 105 -18.95 -15.74 -7.33
CA PHE A 105 -20.34 -15.45 -7.69
C PHE A 105 -21.08 -16.69 -8.20
N ASP A 106 -20.49 -17.43 -9.13
CA ASP A 106 -21.11 -18.62 -9.73
C ASP A 106 -21.41 -19.72 -8.69
N ASN A 107 -20.52 -19.88 -7.71
CA ASN A 107 -20.73 -20.81 -6.60
C ASN A 107 -21.77 -20.31 -5.60
N ALA A 108 -21.81 -18.99 -5.35
CA ALA A 108 -22.71 -18.41 -4.38
C ALA A 108 -24.18 -18.41 -4.86
N THR A 109 -24.40 -18.46 -6.17
CA THR A 109 -25.72 -18.30 -6.81
C THR A 109 -26.26 -19.59 -7.46
N VAL A 110 -25.59 -20.73 -7.26
CA VAL A 110 -26.02 -22.02 -7.78
C VAL A 110 -27.25 -22.57 -7.03
N ASP A 111 -28.06 -23.38 -7.71
CA ASP A 111 -29.13 -24.16 -7.10
C ASP A 111 -28.54 -25.29 -6.23
N LEU A 112 -28.89 -25.30 -4.94
CA LEU A 112 -28.45 -26.25 -3.92
C LEU A 112 -29.50 -27.34 -3.64
N GLY A 113 -30.34 -27.66 -4.63
CA GLY A 113 -31.35 -28.72 -4.53
C GLY A 113 -32.74 -28.20 -4.19
N GLY A 114 -33.12 -27.06 -4.79
CA GLY A 114 -34.43 -26.41 -4.64
C GLY A 114 -34.39 -25.07 -3.89
N TYR A 115 -33.20 -24.62 -3.49
CA TYR A 115 -32.95 -23.32 -2.85
C TYR A 115 -31.58 -22.78 -3.27
N PHE A 116 -31.34 -21.48 -3.07
CA PHE A 116 -30.14 -20.80 -3.52
C PHE A 116 -29.40 -20.19 -2.32
N GLY A 117 -28.06 -20.23 -2.35
CA GLY A 117 -27.26 -19.59 -1.33
C GLY A 117 -27.46 -18.07 -1.31
N ILE A 118 -27.25 -17.43 -2.46
CA ILE A 118 -27.53 -16.00 -2.68
C ILE A 118 -28.41 -15.85 -3.92
N VAL A 119 -29.49 -15.08 -3.78
CA VAL A 119 -30.32 -14.60 -4.89
C VAL A 119 -30.15 -13.08 -4.97
N PRO A 120 -29.42 -12.57 -5.98
CA PRO A 120 -29.25 -11.14 -6.19
C PRO A 120 -30.58 -10.37 -6.13
N GLY A 121 -30.68 -9.40 -5.22
CA GLY A 121 -31.85 -8.54 -5.03
C GLY A 121 -32.98 -9.12 -4.19
N ASP A 122 -32.87 -10.36 -3.67
CA ASP A 122 -33.97 -11.02 -2.93
C ASP A 122 -33.44 -11.73 -1.66
N LEU A 123 -33.56 -11.05 -0.52
CA LEU A 123 -33.18 -11.60 0.80
C LEU A 123 -34.04 -12.81 1.18
N ALA A 124 -35.34 -12.81 0.86
CA ALA A 124 -36.26 -13.86 1.29
C ALA A 124 -35.97 -15.20 0.59
N LYS A 125 -35.35 -15.17 -0.59
CA LYS A 125 -34.90 -16.36 -1.33
C LYS A 125 -33.41 -16.68 -1.14
N SER A 126 -32.67 -15.83 -0.44
CA SER A 126 -31.25 -16.03 -0.17
C SER A 126 -31.09 -16.77 1.15
N GLU A 127 -30.75 -18.06 1.09
CA GLU A 127 -30.49 -18.87 2.30
C GLU A 127 -29.37 -18.23 3.15
N PHE A 128 -28.39 -17.58 2.52
CA PHE A 128 -27.34 -16.83 3.20
C PHE A 128 -27.90 -15.80 4.21
N HIS A 129 -28.91 -15.01 3.80
CA HIS A 129 -29.57 -14.04 4.67
C HIS A 129 -30.26 -14.72 5.86
N VAL A 130 -31.01 -15.80 5.58
CA VAL A 130 -31.70 -16.56 6.62
C VAL A 130 -30.71 -17.07 7.67
N ARG A 131 -29.59 -17.65 7.23
CA ARG A 131 -28.57 -18.25 8.10
C ARG A 131 -27.83 -17.24 8.97
N ILE A 132 -27.55 -16.03 8.48
CA ILE A 132 -26.86 -15.02 9.31
C ILE A 132 -27.77 -14.38 10.37
N HIS A 133 -29.09 -14.51 10.23
CA HIS A 133 -30.11 -14.01 11.17
C HIS A 133 -30.80 -15.09 12.01
N ASP A 134 -30.56 -16.38 11.71
CA ASP A 134 -31.09 -17.50 12.47
C ASP A 134 -30.53 -17.51 13.90
N ASN A 135 -31.39 -17.74 14.89
CA ASN A 135 -31.02 -17.81 16.30
C ASN A 135 -30.80 -19.27 16.78
N ASP A 136 -31.42 -20.23 16.12
CA ASP A 136 -31.36 -21.65 16.44
C ASP A 136 -30.16 -22.33 15.73
N ASP A 137 -29.86 -21.91 14.49
CA ASP A 137 -28.68 -22.36 13.72
C ASP A 137 -27.92 -21.19 13.06
N PRO A 138 -27.30 -20.30 13.85
CA PRO A 138 -26.65 -19.10 13.34
C PRO A 138 -25.40 -19.44 12.53
N MET A 139 -25.20 -18.73 11.43
CA MET A 139 -23.93 -18.71 10.69
C MET A 139 -23.22 -17.36 10.86
N PRO A 140 -21.95 -17.33 11.32
CA PRO A 140 -21.11 -18.48 11.68
C PRO A 140 -21.58 -19.27 12.93
N PRO A 141 -21.31 -20.60 13.02
CA PRO A 141 -21.88 -21.51 14.03
C PRO A 141 -21.70 -21.05 15.47
N ALA A 142 -22.61 -21.40 16.38
CA ALA A 142 -22.61 -20.95 17.79
C ALA A 142 -21.29 -21.17 18.59
N GLY A 143 -20.38 -22.05 18.15
CA GLY A 143 -19.04 -22.20 18.74
C GLY A 143 -17.95 -21.26 18.17
N SER A 144 -18.25 -20.54 17.10
CA SER A 144 -17.29 -19.66 16.39
C SER A 144 -16.95 -18.42 17.20
N LEU A 145 -15.64 -18.13 17.30
CA LEU A 145 -15.12 -16.87 17.85
C LEU A 145 -15.34 -15.67 16.91
N LYS A 146 -15.81 -15.92 15.69
CA LYS A 146 -15.90 -14.97 14.60
C LYS A 146 -17.35 -14.63 14.30
N ARG A 147 -18.02 -13.95 15.22
CA ARG A 147 -19.42 -13.53 15.06
C ARG A 147 -19.55 -12.35 14.11
N LEU A 148 -20.67 -12.33 13.38
CA LEU A 148 -21.10 -11.13 12.69
C LEU A 148 -21.68 -10.15 13.71
N SER A 149 -21.24 -8.90 13.65
CA SER A 149 -21.93 -7.79 14.30
C SER A 149 -23.21 -7.45 13.53
N ASP A 150 -24.13 -6.71 14.14
CA ASP A 150 -25.35 -6.28 13.45
C ASP A 150 -25.02 -5.42 12.22
N ALA A 151 -23.98 -4.58 12.30
CA ALA A 151 -23.47 -3.79 11.18
C ALA A 151 -22.90 -4.65 10.04
N ASP A 152 -22.23 -5.76 10.36
CA ASP A 152 -21.75 -6.71 9.35
C ASP A 152 -22.94 -7.34 8.60
N LYS A 153 -23.98 -7.76 9.35
CA LYS A 153 -25.19 -8.36 8.76
C LYS A 153 -25.93 -7.36 7.86
N GLU A 154 -26.10 -6.12 8.32
CA GLU A 154 -26.70 -5.05 7.54
C GLU A 154 -25.91 -4.77 6.25
N THR A 155 -24.57 -4.77 6.32
CA THR A 155 -23.71 -4.58 5.13
C THR A 155 -23.89 -5.72 4.13
N LEU A 156 -23.93 -6.96 4.60
CA LEU A 156 -24.13 -8.15 3.76
C LEU A 156 -25.53 -8.20 3.13
N ASP A 157 -26.56 -7.86 3.90
CA ASP A 157 -27.94 -7.79 3.40
C ASP A 157 -28.11 -6.70 2.36
N GLN A 158 -27.54 -5.51 2.62
CA GLN A 158 -27.56 -4.41 1.68
C GLN A 158 -26.84 -4.78 0.38
N TRP A 159 -25.69 -5.45 0.47
CA TRP A 159 -24.99 -5.97 -0.71
C TRP A 159 -25.84 -6.96 -1.52
N ILE A 160 -26.57 -7.87 -0.87
CA ILE A 160 -27.48 -8.79 -1.57
C ILE A 160 -28.61 -8.01 -2.26
N LEU A 161 -29.24 -7.06 -1.56
CA LEU A 161 -30.30 -6.21 -2.11
C LEU A 161 -29.81 -5.37 -3.31
N GLU A 162 -28.56 -4.93 -3.31
CA GLU A 162 -27.90 -4.21 -4.41
C GLU A 162 -27.48 -5.11 -5.58
N GLY A 163 -27.78 -6.41 -5.50
CA GLY A 163 -27.57 -7.37 -6.58
C GLY A 163 -26.32 -8.23 -6.42
N ALA A 164 -25.74 -8.30 -5.22
CA ALA A 164 -24.63 -9.18 -4.86
C ALA A 164 -23.46 -9.15 -5.86
N LYS A 165 -23.05 -7.95 -6.31
CA LYS A 165 -21.97 -7.78 -7.29
C LYS A 165 -20.63 -8.19 -6.66
N PHE A 166 -19.86 -9.04 -7.36
CA PHE A 166 -18.47 -9.38 -7.00
C PHE A 166 -17.52 -8.50 -7.83
N GLU A 167 -16.46 -7.99 -7.20
CA GLU A 167 -15.40 -7.20 -7.85
C GLU A 167 -14.11 -8.02 -7.96
N SER A 168 -13.21 -7.75 -8.92
CA SER A 168 -11.88 -8.41 -8.96
C SER A 168 -10.93 -7.78 -7.94
N HIS A 169 -9.74 -8.37 -7.74
CA HIS A 169 -8.75 -7.79 -6.84
C HIS A 169 -8.24 -6.42 -7.35
N TRP A 170 -8.18 -5.42 -6.47
CA TRP A 170 -7.92 -4.02 -6.79
C TRP A 170 -6.64 -3.77 -7.63
N ALA A 171 -5.62 -4.61 -7.48
CA ALA A 171 -4.35 -4.49 -8.21
C ALA A 171 -4.45 -4.84 -9.71
N PHE A 172 -5.50 -5.54 -10.11
CA PHE A 172 -5.77 -5.94 -11.51
C PHE A 172 -6.93 -5.15 -12.13
N GLU A 173 -7.57 -4.29 -11.35
CA GLU A 173 -8.59 -3.38 -11.85
C GLU A 173 -7.92 -2.14 -12.44
N PRO A 174 -8.37 -1.64 -13.61
CA PRO A 174 -7.87 -0.40 -14.15
C PRO A 174 -8.18 0.75 -13.17
N LEU A 175 -7.19 1.59 -12.89
CA LEU A 175 -7.39 2.76 -12.05
C LEU A 175 -8.39 3.72 -12.71
N PRO A 176 -9.32 4.30 -11.94
CA PRO A 176 -10.23 5.30 -12.48
C PRO A 176 -9.42 6.51 -12.95
N ALA A 177 -9.83 7.12 -14.08
CA ALA A 177 -9.17 8.29 -14.64
C ALA A 177 -9.15 9.49 -13.66
N LYS A 178 -10.07 9.52 -12.70
CA LYS A 178 -10.13 10.51 -11.63
C LYS A 178 -10.72 9.90 -10.38
N VAL A 179 -10.19 10.29 -9.23
CA VAL A 179 -10.75 9.97 -7.91
C VAL A 179 -11.26 11.26 -7.28
N ASP A 180 -12.49 11.26 -6.78
CA ASP A 180 -13.03 12.39 -6.04
C ASP A 180 -12.34 12.50 -4.67
N THR A 181 -11.95 13.72 -4.33
CA THR A 181 -11.23 13.98 -3.09
C THR A 181 -12.21 14.23 -1.94
N PRO A 182 -11.83 13.96 -0.67
CA PRO A 182 -12.67 14.23 0.48
C PRO A 182 -13.16 15.67 0.53
N LYS A 183 -14.42 15.87 0.95
CA LYS A 183 -15.03 17.19 1.01
C LYS A 183 -14.43 17.96 2.19
N GLN A 184 -14.44 19.29 2.09
CA GLN A 184 -13.98 20.19 3.17
C GLN A 184 -14.68 19.91 4.51
N THR A 185 -15.94 19.48 4.48
CA THR A 185 -16.72 19.07 5.66
C THR A 185 -16.13 17.87 6.39
N ASP A 186 -15.39 17.02 5.68
CA ASP A 186 -14.84 15.76 6.18
C ASP A 186 -13.48 15.96 6.86
N LEU A 187 -12.89 17.15 6.72
CA LEU A 187 -11.53 17.46 7.17
C LEU A 187 -11.50 18.04 8.59
N GLY A 188 -12.65 18.25 9.22
CA GLY A 188 -12.76 18.78 10.58
C GLY A 188 -11.92 20.04 10.80
N GLY A 189 -11.09 20.04 11.85
CA GLY A 189 -10.18 21.15 12.16
C GLY A 189 -8.93 21.25 11.26
N LEU A 190 -8.75 20.33 10.30
CA LEU A 190 -7.55 20.24 9.45
C LEU A 190 -7.72 20.90 8.07
N VAL A 191 -8.83 21.57 7.81
CA VAL A 191 -9.06 22.31 6.55
C VAL A 191 -7.89 23.22 6.18
N ASN A 192 -7.31 23.94 7.15
CA ASN A 192 -6.19 24.86 6.93
C ASN A 192 -4.82 24.16 6.90
N TRP A 193 -4.74 22.87 7.23
CA TRP A 193 -3.50 22.08 7.16
C TRP A 193 -3.30 21.47 5.78
N VAL A 194 -4.40 21.15 5.08
CA VAL A 194 -4.40 20.56 3.74
C VAL A 194 -3.84 21.55 2.71
N LYS A 195 -2.78 21.13 2.00
CA LYS A 195 -2.20 21.88 0.87
C LYS A 195 -2.66 21.34 -0.49
N GLY A 196 -2.99 20.06 -0.58
CA GLY A 196 -3.40 19.44 -1.85
C GLY A 196 -4.40 18.28 -1.73
N PRO A 197 -4.78 17.68 -2.86
CA PRO A 197 -5.71 16.54 -2.93
C PRO A 197 -5.31 15.36 -2.04
N ILE A 198 -4.02 15.01 -1.99
CA ILE A 198 -3.51 13.90 -1.19
C ILE A 198 -3.71 14.19 0.31
N ASP A 199 -3.44 15.42 0.73
CA ASP A 199 -3.62 15.83 2.12
C ASP A 199 -5.08 15.76 2.55
N GLN A 200 -6.05 15.88 1.63
CA GLN A 200 -7.47 15.70 1.98
C GLN A 200 -7.77 14.27 2.42
N PHE A 201 -7.19 13.27 1.76
CA PHE A 201 -7.29 11.87 2.19
C PHE A 201 -6.60 11.64 3.53
N ILE A 202 -5.41 12.22 3.72
CA ILE A 202 -4.67 12.11 4.98
C ILE A 202 -5.45 12.80 6.11
N ALA A 203 -5.95 14.01 5.89
CA ALA A 203 -6.69 14.79 6.88
C ALA A 203 -8.01 14.12 7.26
N LYS A 204 -8.77 13.59 6.29
CA LYS A 204 -9.95 12.78 6.57
C LYS A 204 -9.60 11.58 7.47
N ALA A 205 -8.55 10.84 7.11
CA ALA A 205 -8.11 9.70 7.91
C ALA A 205 -7.65 10.11 9.32
N LEU A 206 -6.95 11.24 9.47
CA LEU A 206 -6.56 11.76 10.78
C LEU A 206 -7.77 12.14 11.63
N VAL A 207 -8.79 12.78 11.05
CA VAL A 207 -10.02 13.15 11.76
C VAL A 207 -10.81 11.92 12.19
N GLU A 208 -11.01 10.96 11.29
CA GLU A 208 -11.72 9.71 11.58
C GLU A 208 -11.04 8.89 12.68
N ASN A 209 -9.72 9.01 12.80
CA ASN A 209 -8.92 8.28 13.80
C ASN A 209 -8.50 9.15 15.00
N GLU A 210 -9.04 10.37 15.14
CA GLU A 210 -8.72 11.30 16.22
C GLU A 210 -7.21 11.61 16.39
N LEU A 211 -6.46 11.61 15.28
CA LEU A 211 -5.02 11.88 15.22
C LEU A 211 -4.71 13.33 14.84
N THR A 212 -3.52 13.79 15.24
CA THR A 212 -3.05 15.15 14.93
C THR A 212 -1.74 15.14 14.13
N PRO A 213 -1.57 16.04 13.14
CA PRO A 213 -0.34 16.12 12.37
C PRO A 213 0.90 16.46 13.21
N ALA A 214 2.05 15.94 12.81
CA ALA A 214 3.33 16.35 13.37
C ALA A 214 3.67 17.80 13.01
N LYS A 215 4.48 18.46 13.85
CA LYS A 215 4.94 19.83 13.59
C LYS A 215 5.84 19.87 12.35
N PRO A 216 5.70 20.90 11.48
CA PRO A 216 6.61 21.09 10.35
C PRO A 216 8.08 21.22 10.77
N ALA A 217 8.99 20.80 9.90
CA ALA A 217 10.41 21.07 10.07
C ALA A 217 10.70 22.57 9.95
N SER A 218 11.80 23.05 10.53
CA SER A 218 12.27 24.41 10.26
C SER A 218 12.69 24.55 8.81
N LYS A 219 12.52 25.74 8.21
CA LYS A 219 12.87 26.02 6.82
C LYS A 219 14.27 25.53 6.42
N ASN A 220 15.29 25.87 7.21
CA ASN A 220 16.66 25.43 6.96
C ASN A 220 16.81 23.90 6.95
N LYS A 221 16.10 23.20 7.84
CA LYS A 221 16.15 21.74 7.92
C LYS A 221 15.43 21.10 6.74
N TRP A 222 14.30 21.67 6.34
CA TRP A 222 13.54 21.22 5.19
C TRP A 222 14.34 21.41 3.89
N LEU A 223 14.82 22.65 3.63
CA LEU A 223 15.59 22.99 2.43
C LEU A 223 16.83 22.10 2.30
N ARG A 224 17.62 21.97 3.37
CA ARG A 224 18.80 21.12 3.36
C ARG A 224 18.46 19.68 2.97
N ARG A 225 17.38 19.11 3.52
CA ARG A 225 16.99 17.73 3.24
C ARG A 225 16.58 17.56 1.79
N VAL A 226 15.68 18.40 1.28
CA VAL A 226 15.17 18.26 -0.08
C VAL A 226 16.25 18.53 -1.13
N THR A 227 17.15 19.50 -0.92
CA THR A 227 18.27 19.74 -1.85
C THR A 227 19.24 18.57 -1.88
N PHE A 228 19.63 18.02 -0.72
CA PHE A 228 20.48 16.83 -0.68
C PHE A 228 19.78 15.61 -1.24
N ASP A 229 18.48 15.47 -1.10
CA ASP A 229 17.74 14.30 -1.58
C ASP A 229 17.54 14.32 -3.10
N LEU A 230 17.34 15.50 -3.69
CA LEU A 230 17.14 15.65 -5.13
C LEU A 230 18.46 15.81 -5.90
N THR A 231 19.40 16.61 -5.40
CA THR A 231 20.61 16.98 -6.17
C THR A 231 21.89 16.36 -5.65
N GLY A 232 21.91 15.87 -4.40
CA GLY A 232 23.11 15.35 -3.76
C GLY A 232 24.05 16.46 -3.26
N LEU A 233 23.71 17.72 -3.49
CA LEU A 233 24.47 18.89 -3.11
C LEU A 233 23.79 19.64 -1.95
N PRO A 234 24.54 20.40 -1.14
CA PRO A 234 23.95 21.34 -0.20
C PRO A 234 23.36 22.56 -0.94
N PRO A 235 22.33 23.22 -0.37
CA PRO A 235 21.89 24.51 -0.89
C PRO A 235 22.97 25.58 -0.67
N THR A 236 23.07 26.52 -1.60
CA THR A 236 23.97 27.69 -1.49
C THR A 236 23.47 28.70 -0.45
N GLU A 237 24.36 29.59 0.02
CA GLU A 237 23.98 30.64 0.98
C GLU A 237 22.90 31.58 0.43
N ASN A 238 22.92 31.86 -0.88
CA ASN A 238 21.90 32.66 -1.55
C ASN A 238 20.55 31.94 -1.57
N GLU A 239 20.52 30.66 -1.96
CA GLU A 239 19.28 29.88 -1.97
C GLU A 239 18.68 29.71 -0.57
N ILE A 240 19.52 29.58 0.46
CA ILE A 240 19.07 29.58 1.86
C ILE A 240 18.44 30.92 2.20
N SER A 241 19.12 32.03 1.90
CA SER A 241 18.66 33.37 2.23
C SER A 241 17.35 33.71 1.51
N GLU A 242 17.25 33.38 0.22
CA GLU A 242 16.05 33.51 -0.61
C GLU A 242 14.89 32.70 -0.02
N TYR A 243 15.05 31.39 0.20
CA TYR A 243 13.96 30.56 0.72
C TYR A 243 13.55 30.91 2.16
N VAL A 244 14.51 31.28 3.01
CA VAL A 244 14.19 31.70 4.39
C VAL A 244 13.38 32.99 4.38
N SER A 245 13.76 33.95 3.55
CA SER A 245 13.07 35.25 3.42
C SER A 245 11.76 35.17 2.63
N ASP A 246 11.59 34.14 1.80
CA ASP A 246 10.37 33.95 1.01
C ASP A 246 9.18 33.58 1.90
N THR A 247 8.14 34.42 1.92
CA THR A 247 6.92 34.21 2.70
C THR A 247 5.72 33.82 1.83
N SER A 248 5.98 33.56 0.55
CA SER A 248 4.99 33.07 -0.40
C SER A 248 4.41 31.72 0.03
N ALA A 249 3.19 31.43 -0.42
CA ALA A 249 2.52 30.17 -0.10
C ALA A 249 3.12 28.98 -0.88
N ASP A 250 3.77 29.27 -2.00
CA ASP A 250 4.37 28.37 -2.98
C ASP A 250 5.90 28.25 -2.83
N ALA A 251 6.49 28.81 -1.76
CA ALA A 251 7.94 28.77 -1.53
C ALA A 251 8.54 27.34 -1.59
N ASP A 252 7.82 26.34 -1.07
CA ASP A 252 8.26 24.94 -1.11
C ASP A 252 8.24 24.40 -2.55
N ASP A 253 7.18 24.69 -3.30
CA ASP A 253 6.98 24.22 -4.67
C ASP A 253 8.00 24.86 -5.63
N ILE A 254 8.25 26.17 -5.48
CA ILE A 254 9.28 26.90 -6.24
C ILE A 254 10.65 26.24 -6.04
N VAL A 255 11.00 25.86 -4.81
CA VAL A 255 12.25 25.15 -4.53
C VAL A 255 12.26 23.78 -5.17
N ILE A 256 11.20 22.98 -5.02
CA ILE A 256 11.12 21.63 -5.59
C ILE A 256 11.24 21.70 -7.11
N ASP A 257 10.48 22.57 -7.78
CA ASP A 257 10.50 22.74 -9.23
C ASP A 257 11.88 23.20 -9.70
N ARG A 258 12.51 24.16 -9.02
CA ARG A 258 13.89 24.58 -9.32
C ARG A 258 14.87 23.41 -9.21
N LEU A 259 14.73 22.57 -8.19
CA LEU A 259 15.63 21.43 -7.98
C LEU A 259 15.40 20.35 -9.04
N LEU A 260 14.15 19.97 -9.32
CA LEU A 260 13.81 18.95 -10.31
C LEU A 260 14.15 19.36 -11.74
N THR A 261 14.11 20.66 -12.04
CA THR A 261 14.51 21.21 -13.35
C THR A 261 16.00 21.52 -13.46
N SER A 262 16.77 21.34 -12.38
CA SER A 262 18.21 21.63 -12.37
C SER A 262 19.03 20.56 -13.07
N ASP A 263 20.14 20.97 -13.67
CA ASP A 263 21.13 20.05 -14.22
C ASP A 263 21.67 19.11 -13.12
N ALA A 264 21.85 19.60 -11.89
CA ALA A 264 22.36 18.80 -10.78
C ALA A 264 21.44 17.62 -10.42
N TYR A 265 20.11 17.79 -10.49
CA TYR A 265 19.17 16.68 -10.32
C TYR A 265 19.35 15.64 -11.43
N ALA A 266 19.36 16.08 -12.69
CA ALA A 266 19.49 15.20 -13.84
C ALA A 266 20.84 14.47 -13.84
N GLU A 267 21.93 15.16 -13.51
CA GLU A 267 23.28 14.61 -13.38
C GLU A 267 23.36 13.57 -12.26
N ARG A 268 22.72 13.82 -11.11
CA ARG A 268 22.69 12.84 -10.03
C ARG A 268 21.97 11.56 -10.44
N MET A 269 20.74 11.68 -10.96
CA MET A 269 19.97 10.52 -11.43
C MET A 269 20.73 9.77 -12.52
N THR A 270 21.38 10.52 -13.41
CA THR A 270 22.25 9.96 -14.44
C THR A 270 23.42 9.20 -13.83
N SER A 271 24.11 9.73 -12.82
CA SER A 271 25.26 9.07 -12.20
C SER A 271 24.89 7.67 -11.70
N GLU A 272 23.76 7.53 -11.01
CA GLU A 272 23.28 6.23 -10.53
C GLU A 272 22.96 5.29 -11.70
N TRP A 273 22.37 5.80 -12.77
CA TRP A 273 22.05 5.00 -13.96
C TRP A 273 23.29 4.58 -14.77
N LEU A 274 24.29 5.46 -14.92
CA LEU A 274 25.48 5.19 -15.72
C LEU A 274 26.32 4.06 -15.13
N ASP A 275 26.38 3.96 -13.81
CA ASP A 275 27.01 2.85 -13.11
C ASP A 275 26.32 1.53 -13.46
N VAL A 276 24.98 1.52 -13.39
CA VAL A 276 24.15 0.37 -13.77
C VAL A 276 24.32 0.02 -15.27
N ALA A 277 24.40 1.03 -16.13
CA ALA A 277 24.57 0.89 -17.57
C ALA A 277 26.00 0.55 -18.00
N ARG A 278 26.96 0.49 -17.06
CA ARG A 278 28.39 0.26 -17.29
C ARG A 278 29.00 1.25 -18.28
N TYR A 279 28.61 2.51 -18.15
CA TYR A 279 29.16 3.57 -18.97
C TYR A 279 30.64 3.81 -18.63
N ALA A 280 31.48 3.95 -19.66
CA ALA A 280 32.86 4.39 -19.54
C ALA A 280 33.28 5.19 -20.77
N ASP A 281 34.13 6.21 -20.57
CA ASP A 281 34.78 6.98 -21.64
C ASP A 281 36.05 6.30 -22.17
N SER A 282 36.22 5.01 -21.88
CA SER A 282 37.31 4.18 -22.36
C SER A 282 36.82 2.79 -22.76
N TYR A 283 37.61 2.06 -23.54
CA TYR A 283 37.23 0.71 -24.00
C TYR A 283 37.47 -0.39 -22.95
N GLY A 284 38.23 -0.10 -21.90
CA GLY A 284 38.70 -1.08 -20.93
C GLY A 284 39.81 -1.98 -21.47
N PHE A 285 40.02 -3.12 -20.79
CA PHE A 285 41.04 -4.12 -21.11
C PHE A 285 42.48 -3.57 -21.11
N GLN A 286 43.41 -4.29 -21.73
CA GLN A 286 44.85 -3.99 -21.74
C GLN A 286 45.21 -2.79 -22.62
N ARG A 287 44.41 -2.50 -23.66
CA ARG A 287 44.52 -1.28 -24.46
C ARG A 287 43.29 -0.40 -24.23
N ASP A 288 43.33 0.29 -23.10
CA ASP A 288 42.27 1.17 -22.60
C ASP A 288 42.26 2.52 -23.35
N ASP A 289 42.05 2.45 -24.67
CA ASP A 289 41.95 3.63 -25.52
C ASP A 289 40.68 4.43 -25.16
N GLU A 290 40.70 5.74 -25.45
CA GLU A 290 39.54 6.61 -25.30
C GLU A 290 38.35 6.15 -26.17
N ARG A 291 37.16 6.25 -25.60
CA ARG A 291 35.89 5.90 -26.23
C ARG A 291 34.94 7.09 -26.23
N PHE A 292 34.57 7.55 -27.42
CA PHE A 292 33.65 8.67 -27.58
C PHE A 292 32.17 8.21 -27.54
N VAL A 293 31.68 7.85 -26.35
CA VAL A 293 30.26 7.49 -26.10
C VAL A 293 29.51 8.49 -25.22
N TRP A 294 30.14 9.60 -24.86
CA TRP A 294 29.51 10.73 -24.19
C TRP A 294 28.17 11.20 -24.77
N PRO A 295 27.84 11.04 -26.08
CA PRO A 295 26.48 11.38 -26.54
C PRO A 295 25.40 10.55 -25.85
N TYR A 296 25.69 9.30 -25.46
CA TYR A 296 24.76 8.48 -24.68
C TYR A 296 24.57 9.04 -23.26
N ARG A 297 25.66 9.44 -22.57
CA ARG A 297 25.56 10.09 -21.26
C ARG A 297 24.69 11.34 -21.35
N ASP A 298 24.98 12.21 -22.31
CA ASP A 298 24.23 13.46 -22.48
C ASP A 298 22.75 13.19 -22.81
N TRP A 299 22.47 12.10 -23.54
CA TRP A 299 21.10 11.62 -23.75
C TRP A 299 20.41 11.19 -22.45
N VAL A 300 21.10 10.44 -21.56
CA VAL A 300 20.55 10.04 -20.25
C VAL A 300 20.27 11.27 -19.37
N ILE A 301 21.20 12.23 -19.32
CA ILE A 301 21.00 13.50 -18.60
C ILE A 301 19.74 14.19 -19.10
N LYS A 302 19.62 14.31 -20.43
CA LYS A 302 18.45 14.94 -21.05
C LYS A 302 17.16 14.16 -20.80
N ALA A 303 17.20 12.83 -20.77
CA ALA A 303 16.03 12.00 -20.47
C ALA A 303 15.49 12.29 -19.06
N PHE A 304 16.38 12.36 -18.05
CA PHE A 304 15.99 12.75 -16.70
C PHE A 304 15.55 14.22 -16.61
N GLN A 305 16.29 15.13 -17.25
CA GLN A 305 15.97 16.56 -17.25
C GLN A 305 14.60 16.87 -17.87
N THR A 306 14.17 16.08 -18.85
CA THR A 306 12.87 16.24 -19.52
C THR A 306 11.75 15.41 -18.89
N GLY A 307 12.05 14.62 -17.85
CA GLY A 307 11.07 13.76 -17.19
C GLY A 307 10.53 12.67 -18.11
N MET A 308 11.39 12.04 -18.92
CA MET A 308 10.99 10.96 -19.83
C MET A 308 10.29 9.83 -19.07
N PRO A 309 9.12 9.35 -19.53
CA PRO A 309 8.44 8.22 -18.92
C PRO A 309 9.35 6.99 -18.83
N TYR A 310 9.30 6.29 -17.70
CA TYR A 310 10.20 5.17 -17.42
C TYR A 310 10.06 4.03 -18.46
N ASP A 311 8.85 3.75 -18.91
CA ASP A 311 8.56 2.77 -19.95
C ASP A 311 9.21 3.15 -21.29
N GLU A 312 9.14 4.42 -21.71
CA GLU A 312 9.84 4.92 -22.88
C GLU A 312 11.37 4.85 -22.70
N PHE A 313 11.87 5.29 -21.53
CA PHE A 313 13.29 5.31 -21.19
C PHE A 313 13.93 3.91 -21.31
N ILE A 314 13.28 2.89 -20.76
CA ILE A 314 13.77 1.50 -20.84
C ILE A 314 13.58 0.94 -22.26
N THR A 315 12.43 1.19 -22.90
CA THR A 315 12.14 0.68 -24.25
C THR A 315 13.15 1.16 -25.28
N TRP A 316 13.51 2.45 -25.27
CA TRP A 316 14.45 3.02 -26.24
C TRP A 316 15.87 2.47 -26.06
N GLN A 317 16.28 2.20 -24.81
CA GLN A 317 17.58 1.59 -24.52
C GLN A 317 17.67 0.13 -24.97
N LEU A 318 16.57 -0.62 -24.83
CA LEU A 318 16.49 -2.02 -25.25
C LEU A 318 16.39 -2.19 -26.76
N ALA A 319 15.53 -1.40 -27.42
CA ALA A 319 15.10 -1.64 -28.79
C ALA A 319 14.77 -0.36 -29.59
N GLY A 320 15.33 0.79 -29.20
CA GLY A 320 15.04 2.07 -29.85
C GLY A 320 15.37 2.10 -31.35
N ASP A 321 16.39 1.36 -31.79
CA ASP A 321 16.75 1.20 -33.21
C ASP A 321 15.77 0.34 -34.02
N LEU A 322 14.99 -0.52 -33.36
CA LEU A 322 13.96 -1.38 -33.95
C LEU A 322 12.58 -0.70 -34.03
N LEU A 323 12.42 0.49 -33.43
CA LEU A 323 11.16 1.22 -33.53
C LEU A 323 10.89 1.63 -34.99
N PRO A 324 9.62 1.57 -35.45
CA PRO A 324 9.26 2.04 -36.77
C PRO A 324 9.67 3.50 -36.96
N ASN A 325 10.42 3.80 -38.03
CA ASN A 325 10.95 5.14 -38.31
C ASN A 325 11.78 5.76 -37.17
N ALA A 326 12.55 4.93 -36.44
CA ALA A 326 13.35 5.35 -35.30
C ALA A 326 14.17 6.63 -35.53
N THR A 327 13.97 7.60 -34.64
CA THR A 327 14.69 8.88 -34.60
C THR A 327 16.17 8.68 -34.25
N ARG A 328 16.97 9.73 -34.40
CA ARG A 328 18.39 9.71 -34.01
C ARG A 328 18.55 9.44 -32.51
N GLU A 329 17.72 10.04 -31.67
CA GLU A 329 17.77 9.88 -30.21
C GLU A 329 17.37 8.46 -29.78
N GLN A 330 16.33 7.88 -30.41
CA GLN A 330 15.95 6.48 -30.15
C GLN A 330 17.06 5.50 -30.52
N LYS A 331 17.73 5.71 -31.66
CA LYS A 331 18.91 4.91 -32.05
C LYS A 331 20.09 5.13 -31.12
N LEU A 332 20.29 6.36 -30.65
CA LEU A 332 21.34 6.71 -29.69
C LEU A 332 21.11 6.01 -28.34
N ALA A 333 19.88 5.98 -27.84
CA ALA A 333 19.52 5.30 -26.59
C ALA A 333 19.92 3.81 -26.60
N THR A 334 19.78 3.14 -27.76
CA THR A 334 20.19 1.73 -27.93
C THR A 334 21.71 1.52 -27.76
N THR A 335 22.51 2.59 -27.65
CA THR A 335 23.92 2.50 -27.24
C THR A 335 24.08 1.81 -25.89
N PHE A 336 23.08 1.79 -25.00
CA PHE A 336 23.04 0.98 -23.79
C PHE A 336 23.53 -0.47 -24.03
N ASN A 337 23.02 -1.10 -25.09
CA ASN A 337 23.39 -2.46 -25.51
C ASN A 337 24.85 -2.61 -25.96
N ARG A 338 25.62 -1.52 -26.01
CA ARG A 338 27.00 -1.46 -26.49
C ARG A 338 27.94 -0.91 -25.44
N LEU A 339 27.49 -0.54 -24.24
CA LEU A 339 28.35 0.16 -23.27
C LEU A 339 29.44 -0.71 -22.63
N HIS A 340 29.21 -2.03 -22.55
CA HIS A 340 30.22 -3.01 -22.13
C HIS A 340 31.60 -2.79 -22.79
N SER A 341 32.65 -3.20 -22.08
CA SER A 341 34.04 -3.06 -22.50
C SER A 341 34.32 -3.73 -23.84
N HIS A 342 35.21 -3.17 -24.67
CA HIS A 342 35.58 -3.77 -25.97
C HIS A 342 37.08 -4.02 -26.07
N LYS A 343 37.45 -5.17 -26.63
CA LYS A 343 38.84 -5.48 -26.95
C LYS A 343 39.26 -4.81 -28.26
N LYS A 344 40.34 -4.05 -28.19
CA LYS A 344 40.85 -3.21 -29.29
C LYS A 344 42.15 -3.73 -29.93
N GLU A 345 42.70 -4.80 -29.37
CA GLU A 345 43.98 -5.40 -29.78
C GLU A 345 43.91 -6.16 -31.10
N GLY A 346 45.05 -6.28 -31.79
CA GLY A 346 45.20 -7.20 -32.91
C GLY A 346 45.38 -8.63 -32.43
N GLY A 347 44.85 -9.61 -33.17
CA GLY A 347 45.01 -11.05 -32.84
C GLY A 347 43.95 -11.63 -31.90
N VAL A 348 42.85 -10.94 -31.66
CA VAL A 348 41.71 -11.45 -30.88
C VAL A 348 41.01 -12.58 -31.63
N ALA A 349 40.68 -13.68 -30.93
CA ALA A 349 39.79 -14.71 -31.45
C ALA A 349 38.37 -14.14 -31.57
N ILE A 350 37.91 -13.94 -32.81
CA ILE A 350 36.65 -13.22 -33.09
C ILE A 350 35.44 -13.89 -32.41
N GLU A 351 35.36 -15.22 -32.45
CA GLU A 351 34.22 -15.95 -31.87
C GLU A 351 34.20 -15.90 -30.35
N GLU A 352 35.35 -15.97 -29.69
CA GLU A 352 35.47 -15.84 -28.23
C GLU A 352 34.95 -14.47 -27.79
N PHE A 353 35.46 -13.40 -28.39
CA PHE A 353 35.04 -12.04 -28.09
C PHE A 353 33.56 -11.79 -28.41
N ARG A 354 33.01 -12.42 -29.47
CA ARG A 354 31.57 -12.33 -29.76
C ARG A 354 30.73 -12.93 -28.62
N VAL A 355 31.12 -14.09 -28.10
CA VAL A 355 30.41 -14.75 -26.99
C VAL A 355 30.51 -13.94 -25.71
N GLU A 356 31.71 -13.46 -25.37
CA GLU A 356 31.93 -12.60 -24.19
C GLU A 356 31.08 -11.34 -24.22
N ASN A 357 31.05 -10.63 -25.35
CA ASN A 357 30.21 -9.42 -25.49
C ASN A 357 28.72 -9.73 -25.34
N VAL A 358 28.23 -10.84 -25.90
CA VAL A 358 26.81 -11.22 -25.77
C VAL A 358 26.48 -11.55 -24.31
N ALA A 359 27.37 -12.28 -23.63
CA ALA A 359 27.21 -12.59 -22.21
C ALA A 359 27.20 -11.31 -21.37
N ASP A 360 28.12 -10.38 -21.62
CA ASP A 360 28.22 -9.14 -20.85
C ASP A 360 27.04 -8.18 -21.07
N ARG A 361 26.54 -8.11 -22.31
CA ARG A 361 25.29 -7.40 -22.62
C ARG A 361 24.10 -8.00 -21.90
N THR A 362 23.96 -9.33 -21.95
CA THR A 362 22.88 -10.05 -21.25
C THR A 362 23.00 -9.86 -19.75
N HIS A 363 24.23 -9.85 -19.24
CA HIS A 363 24.52 -9.54 -17.85
C HIS A 363 24.06 -8.14 -17.50
N THR A 364 24.47 -7.11 -18.25
CA THR A 364 24.12 -5.71 -17.96
C THR A 364 22.61 -5.47 -18.02
N VAL A 365 21.94 -5.98 -19.05
CA VAL A 365 20.46 -5.95 -19.14
C VAL A 365 19.85 -6.66 -17.93
N GLY A 366 20.37 -7.86 -17.62
CA GLY A 366 19.96 -8.62 -16.46
C GLY A 366 20.23 -7.89 -15.16
N THR A 367 21.36 -7.24 -14.93
CA THR A 367 21.68 -6.51 -13.71
C THR A 367 20.78 -5.28 -13.56
N ALA A 368 20.65 -4.51 -14.62
CA ALA A 368 19.87 -3.28 -14.66
C ALA A 368 18.36 -3.52 -14.52
N MET A 369 17.87 -4.67 -14.99
CA MET A 369 16.43 -4.94 -15.12
C MET A 369 15.96 -6.19 -14.35
N MET A 370 16.88 -7.05 -13.87
CA MET A 370 16.65 -8.40 -13.29
C MET A 370 17.72 -8.84 -12.22
N GLY A 371 18.50 -7.92 -11.63
CA GLY A 371 19.94 -8.14 -11.40
C GLY A 371 20.51 -9.12 -10.40
N LEU A 372 19.84 -9.40 -9.29
CA LEU A 372 20.37 -10.32 -8.28
C LEU A 372 20.60 -11.75 -8.83
N ILE A 373 19.69 -12.19 -9.71
CA ILE A 373 19.64 -13.58 -10.18
C ILE A 373 20.67 -13.81 -11.29
N GLN A 374 20.84 -12.82 -12.16
CA GLN A 374 21.77 -12.89 -13.29
C GLN A 374 23.23 -12.89 -12.83
N ASP A 375 23.58 -12.06 -11.84
CA ASP A 375 24.92 -12.02 -11.26
C ASP A 375 25.33 -13.39 -10.72
N LEU A 376 24.51 -13.99 -9.86
CA LEU A 376 24.79 -15.32 -9.30
C LEU A 376 25.02 -16.37 -10.40
N LYS A 377 24.21 -16.33 -11.47
CA LYS A 377 24.34 -17.29 -12.57
C LYS A 377 25.65 -17.13 -13.32
N ASN A 378 26.04 -15.90 -13.63
CA ASN A 378 27.22 -15.60 -14.42
C ASN A 378 28.52 -15.92 -13.68
N HIS A 379 28.51 -15.86 -12.35
CA HIS A 379 29.66 -16.22 -11.52
C HIS A 379 29.73 -17.73 -11.21
N GLY A 380 28.84 -18.55 -11.79
CA GLY A 380 28.72 -19.98 -11.47
C GLY A 380 28.25 -20.24 -10.04
N LEU A 381 27.85 -19.18 -9.32
CA LEU A 381 27.44 -19.24 -7.94
C LEU A 381 25.98 -19.62 -7.80
N LEU A 382 25.16 -19.45 -8.84
CA LEU A 382 23.74 -19.79 -8.76
C LEU A 382 23.52 -21.28 -8.50
N GLU A 383 24.39 -22.17 -8.98
CA GLU A 383 24.26 -23.62 -8.68
C GLU A 383 24.45 -23.92 -7.19
N ASP A 384 25.32 -23.16 -6.51
CA ASP A 384 25.68 -23.37 -5.10
C ASP A 384 25.04 -22.35 -4.14
N THR A 385 24.33 -21.35 -4.68
CA THR A 385 23.69 -20.25 -3.92
C THR A 385 22.19 -20.35 -4.07
N LEU A 386 21.53 -20.65 -2.97
CA LEU A 386 20.09 -20.63 -2.88
C LEU A 386 19.58 -19.20 -2.63
N VAL A 387 18.89 -18.63 -3.62
CA VAL A 387 18.17 -17.37 -3.49
C VAL A 387 16.74 -17.67 -3.11
N ILE A 388 16.28 -17.03 -2.03
CA ILE A 388 14.90 -17.16 -1.55
C ILE A 388 14.35 -15.76 -1.39
N TRP A 389 13.26 -15.48 -2.10
CA TRP A 389 12.48 -14.28 -1.94
C TRP A 389 11.07 -14.68 -1.55
N GLY A 390 10.52 -14.04 -0.53
CA GLY A 390 9.22 -14.41 0.01
C GLY A 390 8.49 -13.19 0.51
N GLY A 391 7.17 -13.21 0.33
CA GLY A 391 6.29 -12.16 0.80
C GLY A 391 4.90 -12.71 1.11
N GLU A 392 4.18 -11.93 1.90
CA GLU A 392 2.74 -12.11 2.07
C GLU A 392 1.97 -11.31 1.02
N PHE A 393 0.76 -11.75 0.68
CA PHE A 393 -0.16 -11.00 -0.17
C PHE A 393 -0.79 -9.82 0.60
N GLY A 394 0.02 -8.86 1.02
CA GLY A 394 -0.45 -7.65 1.68
C GLY A 394 -1.21 -7.90 3.00
N ARG A 395 -2.13 -6.99 3.31
CA ARG A 395 -2.91 -6.99 4.57
C ARG A 395 -4.32 -7.46 4.32
N THR A 396 -4.74 -8.44 5.11
CA THR A 396 -6.13 -8.86 5.17
C THR A 396 -6.93 -7.92 6.07
N SER A 397 -8.25 -7.90 5.87
CA SER A 397 -9.21 -7.29 6.80
C SER A 397 -9.34 -8.00 8.15
N TYR A 398 -8.70 -9.15 8.32
CA TYR A 398 -8.84 -9.99 9.50
C TYR A 398 -7.99 -9.42 10.61
N CYS A 399 -8.29 -9.77 11.85
CA CYS A 399 -7.57 -9.30 13.02
C CYS A 399 -6.50 -10.30 13.47
N GLN A 400 -5.32 -9.80 13.86
CA GLN A 400 -4.30 -10.61 14.51
C GLN A 400 -4.72 -10.88 15.96
N GLY A 401 -5.00 -12.14 16.28
CA GLY A 401 -5.41 -12.57 17.62
C GLY A 401 -6.91 -12.44 17.91
N LYS A 402 -7.27 -12.26 19.19
CA LYS A 402 -8.68 -12.12 19.59
C LYS A 402 -9.21 -10.76 19.16
N ILE A 403 -10.32 -10.80 18.42
CA ILE A 403 -11.06 -9.62 18.02
C ILE A 403 -11.60 -8.95 19.28
N THR A 404 -11.22 -7.71 19.47
CA THR A 404 -11.74 -6.87 20.56
C THR A 404 -12.23 -5.56 19.94
N PRO A 405 -13.08 -4.80 20.64
CA PRO A 405 -13.54 -3.49 20.15
C PRO A 405 -12.41 -2.51 19.79
N GLY A 406 -11.17 -2.71 20.27
CA GLY A 406 -9.98 -1.93 19.91
C GLY A 406 -8.97 -2.65 19.02
N ASN A 407 -9.28 -3.87 18.55
CA ASN A 407 -8.44 -4.67 17.67
C ASN A 407 -9.33 -5.27 16.58
N PHE A 408 -9.62 -4.45 15.56
CA PHE A 408 -10.46 -4.76 14.41
C PHE A 408 -9.64 -4.57 13.12
N GLY A 409 -8.78 -5.54 12.82
CA GLY A 409 -8.39 -5.87 11.44
C GLY A 409 -7.32 -5.05 10.70
N ARG A 410 -6.10 -5.61 10.60
CA ARG A 410 -5.05 -5.45 9.55
C ARG A 410 -4.04 -6.62 9.66
N ASP A 411 -4.52 -7.86 9.66
CA ASP A 411 -3.66 -9.04 9.84
C ASP A 411 -3.00 -9.50 8.54
N HIS A 412 -1.92 -10.24 8.70
CA HIS A 412 -1.13 -10.90 7.66
C HIS A 412 -1.93 -12.05 7.05
N HIS A 413 -1.65 -12.46 5.81
CA HIS A 413 -2.20 -13.71 5.24
C HIS A 413 -1.52 -14.91 5.94
N PRO A 414 -2.12 -15.54 6.97
CA PRO A 414 -1.35 -16.39 7.86
C PRO A 414 -1.21 -17.83 7.36
N ARG A 415 -1.91 -18.16 6.27
CA ARG A 415 -2.08 -19.53 5.77
C ARG A 415 -1.38 -19.77 4.43
N CYS A 416 -1.20 -18.72 3.64
CA CYS A 416 -0.55 -18.80 2.33
C CYS A 416 0.47 -17.67 2.18
N PHE A 417 1.70 -18.07 1.90
CA PHE A 417 2.80 -17.17 1.56
C PHE A 417 3.25 -17.49 0.14
N THR A 418 3.65 -16.48 -0.62
CA THR A 418 4.35 -16.72 -1.87
C THR A 418 5.84 -16.73 -1.60
N MET A 419 6.45 -17.85 -1.95
CA MET A 419 7.88 -18.03 -1.95
C MET A 419 8.33 -18.23 -3.38
N TRP A 420 9.35 -17.49 -3.77
CA TRP A 420 10.09 -17.69 -5.00
C TRP A 420 11.52 -18.11 -4.65
N MET A 421 12.02 -19.13 -5.35
CA MET A 421 13.34 -19.69 -5.10
C MET A 421 14.09 -19.83 -6.43
N ALA A 422 15.40 -19.60 -6.41
CA ALA A 422 16.28 -19.89 -7.53
C ALA A 422 17.68 -20.28 -7.08
N GLY A 423 18.34 -21.08 -7.90
CA GLY A 423 19.69 -21.56 -7.61
C GLY A 423 19.74 -22.60 -6.49
N GLY A 424 20.95 -22.97 -6.07
CA GLY A 424 21.19 -23.91 -4.99
C GLY A 424 20.51 -25.25 -5.21
N GLY A 425 20.46 -25.76 -6.46
CA GLY A 425 19.81 -27.03 -6.83
C GLY A 425 18.28 -27.05 -6.86
N VAL A 426 17.61 -25.89 -6.82
CA VAL A 426 16.15 -25.78 -6.98
C VAL A 426 15.74 -25.95 -8.45
N LYS A 427 14.61 -26.62 -8.68
CA LYS A 427 14.08 -26.91 -10.01
C LYS A 427 13.63 -25.63 -10.75
N PRO A 428 14.19 -25.30 -11.92
CA PRO A 428 13.85 -24.07 -12.65
C PRO A 428 12.50 -24.17 -13.37
N GLY A 429 11.80 -23.03 -13.52
CA GLY A 429 10.57 -22.92 -14.30
C GLY A 429 9.39 -23.73 -13.75
N HIS A 430 9.43 -24.08 -12.47
CA HIS A 430 8.44 -24.91 -11.79
C HIS A 430 7.58 -24.07 -10.86
N VAL A 431 6.27 -24.30 -10.89
CA VAL A 431 5.31 -23.75 -9.93
C VAL A 431 4.84 -24.90 -9.04
N HIS A 432 4.89 -24.70 -7.72
CA HIS A 432 4.50 -25.71 -6.74
C HIS A 432 3.49 -25.13 -5.77
N GLY A 433 2.43 -25.88 -5.53
CA GLY A 433 1.30 -25.41 -4.77
C GLY A 433 0.38 -24.51 -5.58
N GLU A 434 -0.88 -24.49 -5.19
CA GLU A 434 -1.90 -23.61 -5.71
C GLU A 434 -2.60 -22.96 -4.52
N THR A 435 -2.74 -21.65 -4.54
CA THR A 435 -3.63 -20.96 -3.62
C THR A 435 -4.98 -20.75 -4.28
N ASP A 436 -5.97 -20.45 -3.46
CA ASP A 436 -7.22 -19.95 -3.97
C ASP A 436 -7.09 -18.57 -4.66
N GLU A 437 -8.18 -18.13 -5.31
CA GLU A 437 -8.26 -16.84 -6.01
C GLU A 437 -8.07 -15.62 -5.10
N PHE A 438 -8.12 -15.80 -3.78
CA PHE A 438 -7.94 -14.77 -2.76
C PHE A 438 -6.56 -14.86 -2.08
N SER A 439 -5.72 -15.80 -2.52
CA SER A 439 -4.43 -16.12 -1.92
C SER A 439 -4.50 -16.31 -0.40
N TYR A 440 -5.60 -16.86 0.11
CA TYR A 440 -5.81 -17.06 1.55
C TYR A 440 -5.56 -18.50 1.98
N ASN A 441 -6.05 -19.49 1.24
CA ASN A 441 -5.87 -20.90 1.53
C ASN A 441 -5.16 -21.65 0.40
N VAL A 442 -4.52 -22.75 0.79
CA VAL A 442 -3.89 -23.69 -0.12
C VAL A 442 -5.00 -24.55 -0.72
N VAL A 443 -5.10 -24.55 -2.04
CA VAL A 443 -6.00 -25.40 -2.81
C VAL A 443 -5.37 -26.76 -3.06
N SER A 444 -4.10 -26.78 -3.45
CA SER A 444 -3.37 -28.03 -3.73
C SER A 444 -1.87 -27.86 -3.47
N ASP A 445 -1.17 -28.98 -3.23
CA ASP A 445 0.30 -29.09 -3.14
C ASP A 445 0.99 -28.03 -2.25
N GLY A 446 0.35 -27.65 -1.14
CA GLY A 446 0.91 -26.67 -0.20
C GLY A 446 2.14 -27.20 0.53
N VAL A 447 3.07 -26.28 0.80
CA VAL A 447 4.30 -26.57 1.53
C VAL A 447 4.21 -25.98 2.93
N HIS A 448 4.29 -26.82 3.95
CA HIS A 448 4.36 -26.35 5.33
C HIS A 448 5.72 -25.68 5.59
N ILE A 449 5.78 -24.70 6.50
CA ILE A 449 7.03 -23.97 6.79
C ILE A 449 8.16 -24.89 7.28
N HIS A 450 7.81 -25.96 8.02
CA HIS A 450 8.76 -26.98 8.43
C HIS A 450 9.35 -27.75 7.25
N ASP A 451 8.53 -28.05 6.22
CA ASP A 451 8.97 -28.74 5.00
C ASP A 451 9.81 -27.81 4.12
N LEU A 452 9.43 -26.54 4.02
CA LEU A 452 10.23 -25.52 3.35
C LEU A 452 11.60 -25.38 4.02
N HIS A 453 11.65 -25.23 5.33
CA HIS A 453 12.91 -25.15 6.08
C HIS A 453 13.73 -26.44 5.99
N ALA A 454 13.09 -27.62 6.03
CA ALA A 454 13.78 -28.90 5.82
C ALA A 454 14.40 -28.97 4.42
N THR A 455 13.67 -28.50 3.39
CA THR A 455 14.14 -28.42 2.00
C THR A 455 15.30 -27.44 1.85
N ILE A 456 15.23 -26.26 2.47
CA ILE A 456 16.33 -25.27 2.48
C ILE A 456 17.57 -25.86 3.12
N LEU A 457 17.44 -26.45 4.32
CA LEU A 457 18.57 -27.08 5.03
C LEU A 457 19.16 -28.24 4.23
N HIS A 458 18.30 -29.03 3.55
CA HIS A 458 18.74 -30.09 2.66
C HIS A 458 19.58 -29.54 1.48
N GLN A 459 19.14 -28.46 0.83
CA GLN A 459 19.92 -27.81 -0.24
C GLN A 459 21.23 -27.21 0.27
N MET A 460 21.30 -26.84 1.55
CA MET A 460 22.56 -26.42 2.20
C MET A 460 23.47 -27.60 2.60
N GLY A 461 23.09 -28.84 2.29
CA GLY A 461 23.83 -30.05 2.67
C GLY A 461 23.71 -30.42 4.15
N ILE A 462 22.73 -29.85 4.86
CA ILE A 462 22.54 -30.04 6.30
C ILE A 462 21.40 -31.06 6.52
N ASP A 463 21.73 -32.14 7.22
CA ASP A 463 20.73 -33.07 7.72
C ASP A 463 19.95 -32.43 8.88
N HIS A 464 18.80 -31.85 8.55
CA HIS A 464 17.94 -31.16 9.51
C HIS A 464 17.44 -32.06 10.64
N GLU A 465 17.40 -33.39 10.45
CA GLU A 465 16.94 -34.33 11.48
C GLU A 465 17.96 -34.52 12.60
N ARG A 466 19.24 -34.27 12.30
CA ARG A 466 20.37 -34.36 13.24
C ARG A 466 20.63 -33.04 13.95
N LEU A 467 20.06 -31.95 13.46
CA LEU A 467 20.30 -30.61 13.98
C LEU A 467 19.35 -30.30 15.14
N THR A 468 19.79 -30.65 16.35
CA THR A 468 19.01 -30.53 17.57
C THR A 468 19.59 -29.53 18.56
N TYR A 469 18.74 -28.80 19.28
CA TYR A 469 19.13 -27.98 20.42
C TYR A 469 18.37 -28.39 21.69
N ARG A 470 19.05 -28.32 22.84
CA ARG A 470 18.48 -28.69 24.13
C ARG A 470 17.71 -27.52 24.73
N TYR A 471 16.41 -27.72 25.00
CA TYR A 471 15.56 -26.73 25.68
C TYR A 471 14.61 -27.42 26.65
N GLN A 472 14.47 -26.90 27.87
CA GLN A 472 13.62 -27.47 28.93
C GLN A 472 13.76 -29.00 29.13
N GLY A 473 14.98 -29.54 28.98
CA GLY A 473 15.23 -30.97 29.18
C GLY A 473 14.78 -31.89 28.04
N ARG A 474 14.52 -31.35 26.84
CA ARG A 474 14.30 -32.11 25.61
C ARG A 474 15.18 -31.58 24.47
N ASP A 475 15.55 -32.46 23.55
CA ASP A 475 16.22 -32.09 22.31
C ASP A 475 15.16 -31.80 21.24
N PHE A 476 15.21 -30.59 20.68
CA PHE A 476 14.30 -30.11 19.65
C PHE A 476 15.04 -29.97 18.33
N ARG A 477 14.43 -30.42 17.23
CA ARG A 477 14.90 -30.14 15.86
C ARG A 477 14.48 -28.73 15.46
N LEU A 478 15.28 -28.03 14.65
CA LEU A 478 14.89 -26.72 14.10
C LEU A 478 13.65 -26.78 13.19
N THR A 479 13.42 -27.93 12.56
CA THR A 479 12.29 -28.23 11.67
C THR A 479 11.20 -29.05 12.36
N ASP A 480 11.30 -29.19 13.68
CA ASP A 480 10.44 -30.04 14.51
C ASP A 480 10.41 -31.52 14.03
N VAL A 481 9.45 -32.31 14.52
CA VAL A 481 9.20 -33.69 14.07
C VAL A 481 8.47 -33.78 12.72
N HIS A 482 8.11 -32.63 12.13
CA HIS A 482 7.23 -32.54 10.97
C HIS A 482 7.94 -32.26 9.65
N GLY A 483 9.14 -31.67 9.67
CA GLY A 483 9.82 -31.26 8.43
C GLY A 483 10.15 -32.43 7.50
N HIS A 484 9.64 -32.38 6.28
CA HIS A 484 9.94 -33.31 5.20
C HIS A 484 10.50 -32.55 4.00
N VAL A 485 11.56 -33.08 3.39
CA VAL A 485 12.15 -32.49 2.19
C VAL A 485 11.17 -32.59 1.02
N VAL A 486 10.82 -31.45 0.44
CA VAL A 486 9.88 -31.33 -0.69
C VAL A 486 10.62 -31.62 -1.99
N LYS A 487 10.65 -32.89 -2.38
CA LYS A 487 11.36 -33.36 -3.59
C LYS A 487 10.89 -32.69 -4.88
N GLY A 488 9.64 -32.24 -4.95
CA GLY A 488 9.09 -31.55 -6.12
C GLY A 488 9.76 -30.20 -6.42
N LEU A 489 10.42 -29.59 -5.43
CA LEU A 489 11.12 -28.31 -5.54
C LEU A 489 12.60 -28.45 -5.93
N ILE A 490 13.16 -29.67 -5.89
CA ILE A 490 14.59 -29.92 -6.09
C ILE A 490 14.81 -30.51 -7.49
N ALA A 491 15.93 -30.13 -8.13
CA ALA A 491 16.29 -30.53 -9.49
C ALA A 491 16.83 -31.97 -9.60
#